data_AF-A0A3A5VZT4-F1
#
_entry.id   AF-A0A3A5VZT4-F1
#
_cell.length_a   1.000
_cell.length_b   1.000
_cell.length_c   1.000
_cell.angle_alpha   90.00
_cell.angle_beta   90.00
_cell.angle_gamma   90.00
#
_symmetry.space_group_name_H-M   'P 1'
#
loop_
_entity.id
_entity.type
_entity.pdbx_description
1 polymer ?
#
loop_
_entity_poly.entity_id
_entity_poly.type
_entity_poly.pdbx_seq_one_letter_code
_entity_poly.pdbx_strand_id
1 'polypeptide(L)'
;EGLYHALLRRSADRAQGRPEYEPEPMTFPGLEGEVAYDPRPISKAGSERLIRMGFEVAETRNGAPLDGVRRVSCIDKSNVTRGCQLFRKTFQDIASDYSGTEADYGYIDAFMQWMTRSPEHYDVVVTSNMFGDISTDLGAVLQGGMGMAASGNVGDDHAFFEPVHGSSPKHAGLNKVNPIASINSIQMMMDYLGRKNGDEDLIAIGRLIDESVAEHLKDGRSLTYDIGGTATCSDVGIGIATRLGDKLKER
;
A
#
# COMPACT_ATOMS: atom_id res chain seq x y z
N GLU A 1 13.08 -1.82 -5.08
CA GLU A 1 13.67 -1.12 -6.25
C GLU A 1 13.34 0.36 -6.20
N GLY A 2 14.00 1.20 -6.99
CA GLY A 2 13.72 2.63 -7.04
C GLY A 2 14.63 3.48 -6.14
N LEU A 3 14.21 4.71 -5.86
CA LEU A 3 15.04 5.75 -5.22
C LEU A 3 15.55 5.34 -3.83
N TYR A 4 14.76 4.51 -3.13
CA TYR A 4 15.12 3.98 -1.81
C TYR A 4 16.20 2.89 -1.83
N HIS A 5 16.71 2.46 -3.00
CA HIS A 5 17.74 1.43 -3.05
C HIS A 5 18.99 1.80 -2.24
N ALA A 6 19.52 3.02 -2.42
CA ALA A 6 20.69 3.47 -1.69
C ALA A 6 20.40 3.65 -0.20
N LEU A 7 19.26 4.25 0.15
CA LEU A 7 18.86 4.45 1.54
C LEU A 7 18.71 3.12 2.29
N LEU A 8 17.98 2.15 1.71
CA LEU A 8 17.74 0.86 2.34
C LEU A 8 19.03 0.04 2.50
N ARG A 9 19.96 0.16 1.54
CA ARG A 9 21.31 -0.43 1.66
C ARG A 9 22.05 0.17 2.85
N ARG A 10 22.14 1.50 2.94
CA ARG A 10 22.79 2.19 4.07
C ARG A 10 22.15 1.81 5.41
N SER A 11 20.82 1.78 5.49
CA SER A 11 20.11 1.35 6.70
C SER A 11 20.43 -0.09 7.10
N ALA A 12 20.47 -1.02 6.12
CA ALA A 12 20.83 -2.41 6.37
C ALA A 12 22.29 -2.56 6.79
N ASP A 13 23.20 -1.84 6.14
CA ASP A 13 24.63 -1.87 6.45
C ASP A 13 24.88 -1.33 7.86
N ARG A 14 24.25 -0.21 8.24
CA ARG A 14 24.31 0.36 9.58
C ARG A 14 23.79 -0.62 10.64
N ALA A 15 22.65 -1.25 10.40
CA ALA A 15 22.07 -2.22 11.32
C ALA A 15 22.96 -3.46 11.52
N GLN A 16 23.80 -3.78 10.53
CA GLN A 16 24.68 -4.95 10.52
C GLN A 16 26.14 -4.61 10.83
N GLY A 17 26.45 -3.35 11.14
CA GLY A 17 27.82 -2.88 11.40
C GLY A 17 28.75 -2.96 10.18
N ARG A 18 28.20 -2.92 8.97
CA ARG A 18 28.94 -2.94 7.71
C ARG A 18 29.30 -1.50 7.27
N PRO A 19 30.32 -1.33 6.40
CA PRO A 19 30.55 -0.06 5.73
C PRO A 19 29.29 0.40 5.00
N GLU A 20 28.96 1.69 5.11
CA GLU A 20 27.76 2.23 4.46
C GLU A 20 27.92 2.22 2.93
N TYR A 21 26.89 1.73 2.24
CA TYR A 21 26.81 1.79 0.79
C TYR A 21 26.80 3.24 0.27
N GLU A 22 27.76 3.56 -0.60
CA GLU A 22 27.79 4.77 -1.40
C GLU A 22 27.79 4.43 -2.90
N PRO A 23 26.95 5.10 -3.72
CA PRO A 23 26.95 4.86 -5.15
C PRO A 23 28.24 5.39 -5.80
N GLU A 24 28.71 4.68 -6.83
CA GLU A 24 29.89 5.09 -7.60
C GLU A 24 29.73 6.50 -8.17
N PRO A 25 30.74 7.40 -8.03
CA PRO A 25 30.70 8.77 -8.52
C PRO A 25 30.25 8.89 -9.97
N MET A 26 29.37 9.84 -10.25
CA MET A 26 28.89 10.13 -11.60
C MET A 26 29.10 11.60 -11.95
N THR A 27 29.52 11.84 -13.19
CA THR A 27 29.69 13.19 -13.74
C THR A 27 28.50 13.52 -14.64
N PHE A 28 28.03 14.76 -14.55
CA PHE A 28 26.91 15.24 -15.35
C PHE A 28 27.36 16.45 -16.18
N PRO A 29 27.72 16.26 -17.47
CA PRO A 29 28.19 17.35 -18.32
C PRO A 29 27.18 18.50 -18.39
N GLY A 30 27.65 19.73 -18.19
CA GLY A 30 26.82 20.94 -18.24
C GLY A 30 26.15 21.33 -16.92
N LEU A 31 26.32 20.56 -15.84
CA LEU A 31 25.97 20.99 -14.48
C LEU A 31 27.19 21.66 -13.82
N GLU A 32 27.01 22.88 -13.32
CA GLU A 32 28.01 23.65 -12.59
C GLU A 32 27.66 23.75 -11.10
N GLY A 33 28.67 23.82 -10.23
CA GLY A 33 28.50 23.92 -8.78
C GLY A 33 28.58 22.59 -8.04
N GLU A 34 28.05 22.56 -6.81
CA GLU A 34 27.93 21.34 -6.00
C GLU A 34 26.81 20.45 -6.55
N VAL A 35 27.15 19.21 -6.91
CA VAL A 35 26.23 18.25 -7.52
C VAL A 35 26.12 17.01 -6.65
N ALA A 36 24.87 16.63 -6.32
CA ALA A 36 24.52 15.37 -5.67
C ALA A 36 23.50 14.61 -6.52
N TYR A 37 23.47 13.29 -6.40
CA TYR A 37 22.55 12.43 -7.14
C TYR A 37 22.22 11.16 -6.37
N ASP A 38 21.05 10.59 -6.66
CA ASP A 38 20.62 9.30 -6.17
C ASP A 38 20.26 8.39 -7.35
N PRO A 39 20.92 7.23 -7.50
CA PRO A 39 20.52 6.27 -8.53
C PRO A 39 19.14 5.68 -8.20
N ARG A 40 18.30 5.58 -9.22
CA ARG A 40 16.99 4.90 -9.15
C ARG A 40 17.01 3.62 -9.99
N PRO A 41 17.62 2.53 -9.50
CA PRO A 41 17.66 1.27 -10.24
C PRO A 41 16.28 0.59 -10.24
N ILE A 42 15.90 0.08 -11.41
CA ILE A 42 14.71 -0.77 -11.62
C ILE A 42 15.22 -2.04 -12.30
N SER A 43 14.82 -3.21 -11.80
CA SER A 43 15.18 -4.48 -12.40
C SER A 43 13.94 -5.19 -12.95
N LYS A 44 14.13 -5.97 -14.01
CA LYS A 44 13.04 -6.77 -14.58
C LYS A 44 12.51 -7.77 -13.55
N ALA A 45 13.40 -8.49 -12.85
CA ALA A 45 13.02 -9.52 -11.89
C ALA A 45 12.18 -8.96 -10.73
N GLY A 46 12.56 -7.82 -10.14
CA GLY A 46 11.75 -7.23 -9.08
C GLY A 46 10.44 -6.63 -9.59
N SER A 47 10.43 -6.08 -10.81
CA SER A 47 9.21 -5.62 -11.48
C SER A 47 8.24 -6.78 -11.72
N GLU A 48 8.71 -7.91 -12.27
CA GLU A 48 7.88 -9.09 -12.56
C GLU A 48 7.15 -9.60 -11.31
N ARG A 49 7.85 -9.77 -10.19
CA ARG A 49 7.24 -10.25 -8.93
C ARG A 49 6.14 -9.30 -8.44
N LEU A 50 6.42 -8.00 -8.40
CA LEU A 50 5.47 -6.99 -7.96
C LEU A 50 4.23 -6.96 -8.87
N ILE A 51 4.45 -7.01 -10.19
CA ILE A 51 3.37 -6.92 -11.17
C ILE A 51 2.49 -8.17 -11.11
N ARG A 52 3.08 -9.37 -11.05
CA ARG A 52 2.31 -10.62 -10.89
C ARG A 52 1.47 -10.60 -9.62
N MET A 53 2.05 -10.17 -8.50
CA MET A 53 1.30 -9.98 -7.24
C MET A 53 0.12 -9.02 -7.43
N GLY A 54 0.28 -7.92 -8.17
CA GLY A 54 -0.81 -7.00 -8.48
C GLY A 54 -1.97 -7.66 -9.24
N PHE A 55 -1.67 -8.46 -10.26
CA PHE A 55 -2.68 -9.23 -10.99
C PHE A 55 -3.33 -10.31 -10.13
N GLU A 56 -2.57 -11.04 -9.32
CA GLU A 56 -3.08 -12.03 -8.38
C GLU A 56 -4.03 -11.41 -7.34
N VAL A 57 -3.69 -10.22 -6.84
CA VAL A 57 -4.58 -9.44 -5.96
C VAL A 57 -5.87 -9.07 -6.70
N ALA A 58 -5.80 -8.59 -7.94
CA ALA A 58 -6.98 -8.21 -8.72
C ALA A 58 -7.96 -9.38 -8.92
N GLU A 59 -7.47 -10.61 -9.11
CA GLU A 59 -8.33 -11.80 -9.25
C GLU A 59 -9.16 -12.11 -8.00
N THR A 60 -8.74 -11.63 -6.82
CA THR A 60 -9.45 -11.83 -5.55
C THR A 60 -10.41 -10.70 -5.20
N ARG A 61 -10.50 -9.67 -6.04
CA ARG A 61 -11.28 -8.45 -5.80
C ARG A 61 -12.53 -8.42 -6.68
N ASN A 62 -13.46 -7.55 -6.32
CA ASN A 62 -14.73 -7.36 -7.02
C ASN A 62 -14.62 -6.44 -8.26
N GLY A 63 -13.40 -6.00 -8.61
CA GLY A 63 -13.18 -4.97 -9.62
C GLY A 63 -13.32 -3.55 -9.08
N ALA A 64 -13.13 -2.57 -9.99
CA ALA A 64 -13.16 -1.17 -9.63
C ALA A 64 -14.55 -0.70 -9.18
N PRO A 65 -14.65 0.16 -8.15
CA PRO A 65 -15.95 0.62 -7.66
C PRO A 65 -16.85 1.31 -8.70
N LEU A 66 -16.26 1.92 -9.73
CA LEU A 66 -17.01 2.63 -10.78
C LEU A 66 -17.85 1.70 -11.67
N ASP A 67 -17.33 0.52 -12.02
CA ASP A 67 -17.89 -0.33 -13.09
C ASP A 67 -17.77 -1.84 -12.86
N GLY A 68 -17.15 -2.27 -11.76
CA GLY A 68 -16.91 -3.68 -11.43
C GLY A 68 -15.87 -4.36 -12.32
N VAL A 69 -15.16 -3.61 -13.17
CA VAL A 69 -14.11 -4.17 -14.03
C VAL A 69 -12.86 -4.41 -13.19
N ARG A 70 -12.39 -5.66 -13.18
CA ARG A 70 -11.07 -5.98 -12.62
C ARG A 70 -10.00 -5.38 -13.52
N ARG A 71 -9.21 -4.46 -12.96
CA ARG A 71 -8.15 -3.77 -13.68
C ARG A 71 -6.90 -3.60 -12.83
N VAL A 72 -5.75 -3.73 -13.48
CA VAL A 72 -4.45 -3.37 -12.91
C VAL A 72 -3.91 -2.18 -13.68
N SER A 73 -3.72 -1.05 -12.98
CA SER A 73 -3.17 0.17 -13.56
C SER A 73 -1.66 0.24 -13.33
N CYS A 74 -0.88 0.24 -14.41
CA CYS A 74 0.56 0.49 -14.39
C CYS A 74 0.84 2.00 -14.35
N ILE A 75 1.26 2.50 -13.18
CA ILE A 75 1.54 3.92 -12.98
C ILE A 75 3.05 4.16 -12.98
N ASP A 76 3.54 4.98 -13.92
CA ASP A 76 4.97 5.19 -14.12
C ASP A 76 5.31 6.58 -14.70
N LYS A 77 6.57 6.78 -15.12
CA LYS A 77 7.02 7.96 -15.87
C LYS A 77 7.93 7.57 -17.03
N SER A 78 7.49 6.60 -17.82
CA SER A 78 8.23 6.02 -18.97
C SER A 78 8.43 6.98 -20.13
N ASN A 79 7.69 8.09 -20.18
CA ASN A 79 7.96 9.20 -21.09
C ASN A 79 9.25 9.98 -20.74
N VAL A 80 9.79 9.80 -19.54
CA VAL A 80 11.01 10.50 -19.08
C VAL A 80 12.13 9.53 -18.70
N THR A 81 11.83 8.46 -17.96
CA THR A 81 12.86 7.64 -17.30
C THR A 81 12.97 6.24 -17.89
N ARG A 82 14.21 5.80 -18.16
CA ARG A 82 14.52 4.45 -18.69
C ARG A 82 14.06 3.33 -17.75
N GLY A 83 14.21 3.52 -16.44
CA GLY A 83 13.72 2.55 -15.44
C GLY A 83 12.21 2.33 -15.54
N CYS A 84 11.42 3.39 -15.77
CA CYS A 84 9.98 3.25 -15.98
C CYS A 84 9.64 2.61 -17.33
N GLN A 85 10.45 2.81 -18.38
CA GLN A 85 10.26 2.12 -19.66
C GLN A 85 10.44 0.60 -19.49
N LEU A 86 11.44 0.17 -18.71
CA LEU A 86 11.62 -1.24 -18.37
C LEU A 86 10.45 -1.76 -17.53
N PHE A 87 10.00 -1.02 -16.52
CA PHE A 87 8.85 -1.38 -15.69
C PHE A 87 7.58 -1.57 -16.54
N ARG A 88 7.24 -0.59 -17.39
CA ARG A 88 6.06 -0.65 -18.27
C ARG A 88 6.13 -1.77 -19.29
N LYS A 89 7.31 -2.01 -19.89
CA LYS A 89 7.50 -3.17 -20.79
C LYS A 89 7.27 -4.48 -20.05
N THR A 90 7.83 -4.61 -18.85
CA THR A 90 7.64 -5.80 -18.01
C THR A 90 6.16 -5.98 -17.66
N PHE A 91 5.45 -4.88 -17.39
CA PHE A 91 4.00 -4.93 -17.15
C PHE A 91 3.23 -5.46 -18.36
N GLN A 92 3.55 -4.99 -19.57
CA GLN A 92 2.94 -5.48 -20.81
C GLN A 92 3.19 -6.99 -21.01
N ASP A 93 4.43 -7.44 -20.78
CA ASP A 93 4.82 -8.85 -20.90
C ASP A 93 4.02 -9.74 -19.92
N ILE A 94 3.73 -9.26 -18.71
CA ILE A 94 3.00 -10.02 -17.69
C ILE A 94 1.49 -9.95 -17.91
N ALA A 95 0.96 -8.79 -18.32
CA ALA A 95 -0.47 -8.60 -18.53
C ALA A 95 -1.06 -9.56 -19.56
N SER A 96 -0.28 -10.03 -20.55
CA SER A 96 -0.75 -11.03 -21.52
C SER A 96 -1.08 -12.39 -20.90
N ASP A 97 -0.59 -12.68 -19.69
CA ASP A 97 -0.91 -13.91 -18.96
C ASP A 97 -2.29 -13.84 -18.27
N TYR A 98 -2.92 -12.66 -18.18
CA TYR A 98 -4.14 -12.41 -17.38
C TYR A 98 -5.29 -11.85 -18.23
N SER A 99 -5.83 -12.64 -19.15
CA SER A 99 -6.90 -12.20 -20.08
C SER A 99 -8.22 -11.78 -19.42
N GLY A 100 -8.43 -12.12 -18.14
CA GLY A 100 -9.63 -11.79 -17.36
C GLY A 100 -9.54 -10.48 -16.56
N THR A 101 -8.41 -9.78 -16.67
CA THR A 101 -8.12 -8.54 -15.94
C THR A 101 -7.61 -7.48 -16.92
N GLU A 102 -8.23 -6.29 -16.91
CA GLU A 102 -7.88 -5.19 -17.78
C GLU A 102 -6.51 -4.59 -17.41
N ALA A 103 -5.67 -4.39 -18.42
CA ALA A 103 -4.39 -3.71 -18.28
C ALA A 103 -4.55 -2.22 -18.57
N ASP A 104 -4.48 -1.39 -17.53
CA ASP A 104 -4.59 0.06 -17.61
C ASP A 104 -3.20 0.74 -17.43
N TYR A 105 -3.04 1.95 -17.95
CA TYR A 105 -1.76 2.67 -17.98
C TYR A 105 -1.94 4.14 -17.63
N GLY A 106 -1.10 4.63 -16.71
CA GLY A 106 -1.08 6.03 -16.33
C GLY A 106 0.33 6.57 -16.15
N TYR A 107 0.50 7.87 -16.37
CA TYR A 107 1.67 8.58 -15.86
C TYR A 107 1.39 9.10 -14.47
N ILE A 108 2.38 9.07 -13.58
CA ILE A 108 2.19 9.44 -12.16
C ILE A 108 1.56 10.84 -11.98
N ASP A 109 1.92 11.83 -12.79
CA ASP A 109 1.33 13.17 -12.74
C ASP A 109 -0.15 13.22 -13.16
N ALA A 110 -0.55 12.45 -14.17
CA ALA A 110 -1.96 12.32 -14.56
C ALA A 110 -2.74 11.48 -13.55
N PHE A 111 -2.12 10.41 -13.05
CA PHE A 111 -2.68 9.53 -12.03
C PHE A 111 -3.02 10.30 -10.75
N MET A 112 -2.13 11.16 -10.24
CA MET A 112 -2.43 11.96 -9.05
C MET A 112 -3.66 12.87 -9.24
N GLN A 113 -3.84 13.44 -10.44
CA GLN A 113 -5.02 14.24 -10.76
C GLN A 113 -6.30 13.38 -10.81
N TRP A 114 -6.24 12.21 -11.47
CA TRP A 114 -7.38 11.32 -11.60
C TRP A 114 -7.74 10.62 -10.30
N MET A 115 -6.77 10.23 -9.49
CA MET A 115 -6.97 9.69 -8.15
C MET A 115 -7.74 10.68 -7.26
N THR A 116 -7.51 11.99 -7.44
CA THR A 116 -8.27 13.02 -6.71
C THR A 116 -9.68 13.23 -7.27
N ARG A 117 -9.86 13.08 -8.58
CA ARG A 117 -11.13 13.41 -9.28
C ARG A 117 -12.11 12.26 -9.36
N SER A 118 -11.61 11.05 -9.55
CA SER A 118 -12.37 9.83 -9.83
C SER A 118 -11.63 8.59 -9.30
N PRO A 119 -11.32 8.52 -7.99
CA PRO A 119 -10.62 7.37 -7.40
C PRO A 119 -11.35 6.04 -7.64
N GLU A 120 -12.68 6.05 -7.77
CA GLU A 120 -13.53 4.89 -8.04
C GLU A 120 -13.21 4.17 -9.35
N HIS A 121 -12.50 4.81 -10.27
CA HIS A 121 -12.04 4.16 -11.50
C HIS A 121 -11.01 3.06 -11.22
N TYR A 122 -10.19 3.20 -10.17
CA TYR A 122 -9.06 2.31 -9.92
C TYR A 122 -9.46 1.11 -9.06
N ASP A 123 -8.92 -0.07 -9.38
CA ASP A 123 -9.03 -1.29 -8.57
C ASP A 123 -7.69 -1.65 -7.92
N VAL A 124 -6.73 -2.11 -8.73
CA VAL A 124 -5.35 -2.36 -8.30
C VAL A 124 -4.39 -1.45 -9.05
N VAL A 125 -3.45 -0.85 -8.33
CA VAL A 125 -2.40 -0.01 -8.91
C VAL A 125 -1.04 -0.66 -8.64
N VAL A 126 -0.24 -0.83 -9.70
CA VAL A 126 1.17 -1.25 -9.58
C VAL A 126 2.08 -0.10 -9.97
N THR A 127 3.03 0.21 -9.11
CA THR A 127 4.00 1.28 -9.36
C THR A 127 5.31 1.05 -8.61
N SER A 128 6.35 1.78 -8.99
CA SER A 128 7.66 1.71 -8.33
C SER A 128 7.66 2.44 -6.99
N ASN A 129 8.55 2.03 -6.09
CA ASN A 129 8.62 2.45 -4.69
C ASN A 129 8.27 3.93 -4.41
N MET A 130 9.04 4.91 -4.93
CA MET A 130 8.79 6.34 -4.64
C MET A 130 7.41 6.83 -5.12
N PHE A 131 6.94 6.32 -6.26
CA PHE A 131 5.61 6.69 -6.76
C PHE A 131 4.52 6.07 -5.89
N GLY A 132 4.73 4.83 -5.43
CA GLY A 132 3.86 4.15 -4.48
C GLY A 132 3.71 4.97 -3.22
N ASP A 133 4.82 5.22 -2.53
CA ASP A 133 4.93 6.04 -1.31
C ASP A 133 4.11 7.34 -1.38
N ILE A 134 4.36 8.15 -2.42
CA ILE A 134 3.63 9.42 -2.62
C ILE A 134 2.13 9.19 -2.89
N SER A 135 1.80 8.23 -3.74
CA SER A 135 0.41 7.99 -4.13
C SER A 135 -0.45 7.37 -3.03
N THR A 136 0.14 6.51 -2.19
CA THR A 136 -0.56 5.86 -1.09
C THR A 136 -0.89 6.87 0.01
N ASP A 137 -0.03 7.87 0.24
CA ASP A 137 -0.34 8.99 1.14
C ASP A 137 -1.54 9.81 0.66
N LEU A 138 -1.61 10.12 -0.65
CA LEU A 138 -2.79 10.76 -1.22
C LEU A 138 -4.05 9.87 -1.06
N GLY A 139 -3.92 8.57 -1.36
CA GLY A 139 -5.00 7.61 -1.18
C GLY A 139 -5.50 7.54 0.27
N ALA A 140 -4.59 7.58 1.25
CA ALA A 140 -4.92 7.63 2.66
C ALA A 140 -5.74 8.87 3.00
N VAL A 141 -5.37 10.05 2.50
CA VAL A 141 -6.14 11.29 2.71
C VAL A 141 -7.55 11.19 2.13
N LEU A 142 -7.72 10.62 0.94
CA LEU A 142 -9.02 10.48 0.28
C LEU A 142 -10.01 9.59 1.04
N GLN A 143 -9.52 8.56 1.75
CA GLN A 143 -10.36 7.63 2.52
C GLN A 143 -10.66 8.08 3.96
N GLY A 144 -10.17 9.24 4.41
CA GLY A 144 -10.36 9.73 5.78
C GLY A 144 -9.07 9.96 6.59
N GLY A 145 -7.91 9.84 5.97
CA GLY A 145 -6.60 10.18 6.54
C GLY A 145 -5.73 8.97 6.90
N MET A 146 -4.51 9.27 7.34
CA MET A 146 -3.47 8.27 7.65
C MET A 146 -3.88 7.28 8.74
N GLY A 147 -4.80 7.64 9.64
CA GLY A 147 -5.32 6.76 10.68
C GLY A 147 -6.14 5.57 10.17
N MET A 148 -6.49 5.55 8.88
CA MET A 148 -7.26 4.50 8.22
C MET A 148 -6.41 3.54 7.40
N ALA A 149 -5.23 3.99 6.96
CA ALA A 149 -4.43 3.30 5.96
C ALA A 149 -3.57 2.19 6.58
N ALA A 150 -3.91 0.94 6.27
CA ALA A 150 -3.10 -0.24 6.56
C ALA A 150 -2.16 -0.57 5.39
N SER A 151 -1.12 -1.36 5.68
CA SER A 151 -0.18 -1.85 4.69
C SER A 151 0.33 -3.27 5.00
N GLY A 152 0.85 -3.93 3.97
CA GLY A 152 1.51 -5.22 4.08
C GLY A 152 2.79 -5.25 3.24
N ASN A 153 3.91 -5.51 3.89
CA ASN A 153 5.21 -5.77 3.29
C ASN A 153 5.35 -7.27 3.06
N VAL A 154 5.00 -7.73 1.86
CA VAL A 154 4.97 -9.16 1.52
C VAL A 154 6.18 -9.54 0.67
N GLY A 155 6.95 -10.52 1.15
CA GLY A 155 8.00 -11.20 0.41
C GLY A 155 7.66 -12.68 0.16
N ASP A 156 8.61 -13.40 -0.44
CA ASP A 156 8.43 -14.80 -0.83
C ASP A 156 8.21 -15.70 0.40
N ASP A 157 9.04 -15.54 1.44
CA ASP A 157 9.00 -16.36 2.65
C ASP A 157 8.25 -15.70 3.81
N HIS A 158 8.35 -14.37 3.93
CA HIS A 158 7.89 -13.60 5.09
C HIS A 158 6.95 -12.47 4.69
N ALA A 159 6.04 -12.10 5.57
CA ALA A 159 5.19 -10.92 5.44
C ALA A 159 5.15 -10.15 6.76
N PHE A 160 5.06 -8.82 6.66
CA PHE A 160 4.97 -7.90 7.80
C PHE A 160 3.85 -6.89 7.55
N PHE A 161 2.90 -6.77 8.48
CA PHE A 161 1.72 -5.91 8.33
C PHE A 161 1.76 -4.78 9.34
N GLU A 162 1.57 -3.55 8.87
CA GLU A 162 1.72 -2.34 9.68
C GLU A 162 0.82 -1.20 9.17
N PRO A 163 0.43 -0.26 10.04
CA PRO A 163 -0.13 1.02 9.60
C PRO A 163 0.81 1.76 8.67
N VAL A 164 0.28 2.48 7.68
CA VAL A 164 1.10 3.37 6.83
C VAL A 164 1.70 4.53 7.67
N HIS A 165 0.99 4.96 8.71
CA HIS A 165 1.43 6.07 9.54
C HIS A 165 2.60 5.71 10.48
N GLY A 166 3.42 6.72 10.81
CA GLY A 166 4.48 6.59 11.81
C GLY A 166 3.99 6.61 13.26
N SER A 167 4.93 6.77 14.20
CA SER A 167 4.70 6.63 15.66
C SER A 167 3.90 7.76 16.33
N SER A 168 3.65 8.87 15.64
CA SER A 168 2.97 10.08 16.16
C SER A 168 3.39 10.45 17.62
N PRO A 169 4.66 10.79 17.88
CA PRO A 169 5.20 10.92 19.24
C PRO A 169 4.44 11.90 20.14
N LYS A 170 3.90 12.97 19.54
CA LYS A 170 3.05 13.97 20.21
C LYS A 170 1.75 13.41 20.81
N HIS A 171 1.36 12.19 20.45
CA HIS A 171 0.11 11.55 20.87
C HIS A 171 0.33 10.24 21.64
N ALA A 172 1.59 9.85 21.84
CA ALA A 172 1.95 8.68 22.64
C ALA A 172 1.41 8.82 24.08
N GLY A 173 0.79 7.76 24.58
CA GLY A 173 0.23 7.71 25.94
C GLY A 173 -1.06 8.50 26.17
N LEU A 174 -1.61 9.17 25.15
CA LEU A 174 -2.80 10.02 25.32
C LEU A 174 -4.14 9.32 25.03
N ASN A 175 -4.13 8.03 24.68
CA ASN A 175 -5.31 7.25 24.35
C ASN A 175 -6.27 7.94 23.34
N LYS A 176 -5.73 8.57 22.29
CA LYS A 176 -6.56 9.36 21.35
C LYS A 176 -6.35 9.06 19.88
N VAL A 177 -5.27 8.33 19.54
CA VAL A 177 -4.96 8.02 18.15
C VAL A 177 -6.00 7.04 17.58
N ASN A 178 -6.25 7.14 16.29
CA ASN A 178 -7.13 6.22 15.59
C ASN A 178 -6.47 4.83 15.48
N PRO A 179 -7.08 3.76 16.03
CA PRO A 179 -6.51 2.42 15.95
C PRO A 179 -6.83 1.69 14.64
N ILE A 180 -7.66 2.26 13.76
CA ILE A 180 -8.24 1.54 12.63
C ILE A 180 -7.18 1.03 11.66
N ALA A 181 -6.16 1.82 11.31
CA ALA A 181 -5.06 1.35 10.46
C ALA A 181 -4.36 0.10 11.03
N SER A 182 -4.16 0.02 12.35
CA SER A 182 -3.58 -1.16 13.00
C SER A 182 -4.52 -2.36 12.93
N ILE A 183 -5.82 -2.15 13.13
CA ILE A 183 -6.84 -3.21 13.02
C ILE A 183 -6.94 -3.72 11.59
N ASN A 184 -6.95 -2.83 10.61
CA ASN A 184 -6.94 -3.17 9.18
C ASN A 184 -5.65 -3.91 8.79
N SER A 185 -4.52 -3.62 9.44
CA SER A 185 -3.28 -4.40 9.23
C SER A 185 -3.43 -5.85 9.72
N ILE A 186 -4.14 -6.08 10.82
CA ILE A 186 -4.50 -7.44 11.29
C ILE A 186 -5.44 -8.10 10.29
N GLN A 187 -6.43 -7.37 9.76
CA GLN A 187 -7.32 -7.88 8.72
C GLN A 187 -6.55 -8.37 7.50
N MET A 188 -5.63 -7.56 6.96
CA MET A 188 -4.78 -7.93 5.83
C MET A 188 -3.92 -9.16 6.16
N MET A 189 -3.40 -9.25 7.39
CA MET A 189 -2.62 -10.40 7.85
C MET A 189 -3.44 -11.68 7.86
N MET A 190 -4.69 -11.65 8.36
CA MET A 190 -5.57 -12.82 8.38
C MET A 190 -5.91 -13.30 6.98
N ASP A 191 -6.25 -12.39 6.06
CA ASP A 191 -6.52 -12.71 4.66
C ASP A 191 -5.27 -13.31 3.98
N TYR A 192 -4.09 -12.72 4.18
CA TYR A 192 -2.83 -13.25 3.63
C TYR A 192 -2.51 -14.65 4.17
N LEU A 193 -2.57 -14.85 5.49
CA LEU A 193 -2.29 -16.15 6.12
C LEU A 193 -3.29 -17.20 5.68
N GLY A 194 -4.57 -16.84 5.57
CA GLY A 194 -5.61 -17.72 5.07
C GLY A 194 -5.34 -18.16 3.64
N ARG A 195 -5.06 -17.23 2.73
CA ARG A 195 -4.75 -17.55 1.33
C ARG A 195 -3.45 -18.35 1.19
N LYS A 196 -2.40 -17.99 1.93
CA LYS A 196 -1.10 -18.67 1.89
C LYS A 196 -1.20 -20.14 2.33
N ASN A 197 -2.06 -20.43 3.31
CA ASN A 197 -2.20 -21.78 3.88
C ASN A 197 -3.45 -22.53 3.38
N GLY A 198 -4.29 -21.93 2.54
CA GLY A 198 -5.58 -22.51 2.15
C GLY A 198 -6.57 -22.62 3.31
N ASP A 199 -6.47 -21.74 4.30
CA ASP A 199 -7.31 -21.72 5.50
C ASP A 199 -8.47 -20.73 5.30
N GLU A 200 -9.65 -21.27 4.98
CA GLU A 200 -10.87 -20.49 4.75
C GLU A 200 -11.39 -19.79 6.01
N ASP A 201 -11.07 -20.31 7.22
CA ASP A 201 -11.48 -19.70 8.48
C ASP A 201 -10.76 -18.37 8.69
N LEU A 202 -9.45 -18.32 8.41
CA LEU A 202 -8.68 -17.08 8.49
C LEU A 202 -9.15 -16.03 7.46
N ILE A 203 -9.49 -16.47 6.24
CA ILE A 203 -10.07 -15.57 5.22
C ILE A 203 -11.42 -15.02 5.71
N ALA A 204 -12.27 -15.87 6.26
CA ALA A 204 -13.56 -15.45 6.81
C ALA A 204 -13.38 -14.47 7.98
N ILE A 205 -12.46 -14.73 8.90
CA ILE A 205 -12.15 -13.81 10.02
C ILE A 205 -11.66 -12.45 9.49
N GLY A 206 -10.78 -12.44 8.47
CA GLY A 206 -10.36 -11.20 7.82
C GLY A 206 -11.55 -10.38 7.32
N ARG A 207 -12.51 -11.02 6.63
CA ARG A 207 -13.74 -10.35 6.17
C ARG A 207 -14.59 -9.80 7.31
N LEU A 208 -14.75 -10.57 8.40
CA LEU A 208 -15.52 -10.11 9.56
C LEU A 208 -14.87 -8.90 10.27
N ILE A 209 -13.54 -8.82 10.29
CA ILE A 209 -12.84 -7.62 10.80
C ILE A 209 -13.15 -6.41 9.92
N ASP A 210 -13.02 -6.54 8.60
CA ASP A 210 -13.32 -5.46 7.64
C ASP A 210 -14.77 -4.96 7.78
N GLU A 211 -15.74 -5.87 7.83
CA GLU A 211 -17.14 -5.54 8.07
C GLU A 211 -17.36 -4.84 9.41
N SER A 212 -16.70 -5.28 10.48
CA SER A 212 -16.82 -4.67 11.81
C SER A 212 -16.30 -3.24 11.84
N VAL A 213 -15.22 -2.96 11.11
CA VAL A 213 -14.68 -1.61 10.91
C VAL A 213 -15.65 -0.77 10.10
N ALA A 214 -16.16 -1.29 8.98
CA ALA A 214 -17.12 -0.60 8.13
C ALA A 214 -18.43 -0.24 8.88
N GLU A 215 -18.96 -1.17 9.68
CA GLU A 215 -20.15 -0.94 10.52
C GLU A 215 -19.88 0.08 11.62
N HIS A 216 -18.70 0.07 12.22
CA HIS A 216 -18.31 1.06 13.22
C HIS A 216 -18.26 2.48 12.63
N LEU A 217 -17.65 2.63 11.45
CA LEU A 217 -17.59 3.90 10.72
C LEU A 217 -18.98 4.36 10.30
N LYS A 218 -19.82 3.45 9.79
CA LYS A 218 -21.19 3.75 9.36
C LYS A 218 -22.10 4.19 10.51
N ASP A 219 -21.93 3.61 11.71
CA ASP A 219 -22.66 4.04 12.91
C ASP A 219 -22.27 5.46 13.33
N GLY A 220 -21.00 5.84 13.18
CA GLY A 220 -20.54 7.22 13.31
C GLY A 220 -20.59 7.81 14.73
N ARG A 221 -20.96 7.01 15.75
CA ARG A 221 -21.16 7.50 17.13
C ARG A 221 -19.89 7.63 17.94
N SER A 222 -18.89 6.79 17.68
CA SER A 222 -17.67 6.67 18.49
C SER A 222 -16.43 6.79 17.62
N LEU A 223 -16.26 7.94 16.97
CA LEU A 223 -15.13 8.20 16.07
C LEU A 223 -14.01 8.97 16.79
N THR A 224 -12.75 8.77 16.36
CA THR A 224 -11.60 9.55 16.87
C THR A 224 -11.52 10.95 16.24
N TYR A 225 -10.69 11.81 16.82
CA TYR A 225 -10.58 13.23 16.46
C TYR A 225 -10.18 13.50 15.00
N ASP A 226 -9.39 12.62 14.40
CA ASP A 226 -8.89 12.74 13.02
C ASP A 226 -9.99 12.54 11.97
N ILE A 227 -11.07 11.85 12.34
CA ILE A 227 -12.25 11.64 11.50
C ILE A 227 -13.49 12.35 12.07
N GLY A 228 -13.28 13.37 12.92
CA GLY A 228 -14.32 14.31 13.35
C GLY A 228 -15.08 13.95 14.64
N GLY A 229 -14.67 12.91 15.37
CA GLY A 229 -15.29 12.53 16.64
C GLY A 229 -14.48 12.93 17.89
N THR A 230 -14.90 12.40 19.04
CA THR A 230 -14.28 12.67 20.35
C THR A 230 -13.95 11.39 21.13
N ALA A 231 -14.14 10.23 20.52
CA ALA A 231 -13.88 8.94 21.15
C ALA A 231 -12.37 8.72 21.37
N THR A 232 -12.05 7.97 22.41
CA THR A 232 -10.67 7.56 22.68
C THR A 232 -10.23 6.42 21.76
N CYS A 233 -8.92 6.16 21.70
CA CYS A 233 -8.37 5.00 20.98
C CYS A 233 -8.99 3.70 21.51
N SER A 234 -9.11 3.57 22.84
CA SER A 234 -9.76 2.41 23.47
C SER A 234 -11.24 2.30 23.13
N ASP A 235 -12.00 3.39 23.11
CA ASP A 235 -13.44 3.35 22.79
C ASP A 235 -13.67 2.80 21.37
N VAL A 236 -12.88 3.25 20.39
CA VAL A 236 -12.92 2.74 19.02
C VAL A 236 -12.56 1.26 18.98
N GLY A 237 -11.44 0.88 19.63
CA GLY A 237 -10.98 -0.51 19.68
C GLY A 237 -12.00 -1.47 20.30
N ILE A 238 -12.59 -1.09 21.44
CA ILE A 238 -13.66 -1.85 22.10
C ILE A 238 -14.90 -1.93 21.22
N GLY A 239 -15.28 -0.82 20.58
CA GLY A 239 -16.43 -0.75 19.70
C GLY A 239 -16.33 -1.71 18.51
N ILE A 240 -15.15 -1.80 17.88
CA ILE A 240 -14.90 -2.72 16.77
C ILE A 240 -14.80 -4.17 17.27
N ALA A 241 -14.07 -4.41 18.38
CA ALA A 241 -13.91 -5.75 18.93
C ALA A 241 -15.25 -6.36 19.40
N THR A 242 -16.17 -5.54 19.92
CA THR A 242 -17.51 -6.00 20.32
C THR A 242 -18.32 -6.45 19.11
N ARG A 243 -18.33 -5.67 18.02
CA ARG A 243 -19.00 -6.02 16.76
C ARG A 243 -18.45 -7.33 16.18
N LEU A 244 -17.12 -7.45 16.14
CA LEU A 244 -16.46 -8.69 15.71
C LEU A 244 -16.85 -9.87 16.59
N GLY A 245 -16.85 -9.68 17.92
CA GLY A 245 -17.21 -10.72 18.88
C GLY A 245 -18.65 -11.20 18.75
N ASP A 246 -19.58 -10.33 18.37
CA ASP A 246 -20.97 -10.71 18.10
C ASP A 246 -21.09 -11.50 16.79
N LYS A 247 -20.46 -11.03 15.71
CA LYS A 247 -20.40 -11.75 14.43
C LYS A 247 -19.80 -13.15 14.57
N LEU A 248 -18.75 -13.31 15.39
CA LEU A 248 -18.11 -14.60 15.62
C LEU A 248 -18.98 -15.60 16.39
N LYS A 249 -19.95 -15.14 17.20
CA LYS A 249 -20.89 -16.03 17.90
C LYS A 249 -22.01 -16.54 17.00
N GLU A 250 -22.32 -15.79 15.95
CA GLU A 250 -23.38 -16.11 14.98
C GLU A 250 -22.92 -17.12 13.92
N ARG A 251 -21.61 -17.34 13.80
CA ARG A 251 -20.98 -18.29 12.88
C ARG A 251 -20.92 -19.69 13.48
#